data_AF-I1BSE4-F1
#
_entry.id   AF-I1BSE4-F1
#
_cell.length_a   1.000
_cell.length_b   1.000
_cell.length_c   1.000
_cell.angle_alpha   90.00
_cell.angle_beta   90.00
_cell.angle_gamma   90.00
#
_symmetry.space_group_name_H-M   'P 1'
#
loop_
_entity.id
_entity.type
_entity.pdbx_description
1 polymer ?
#
loop_
_entity_poly.entity_id
_entity_poly.type
_entity_poly.pdbx_seq_one_letter_code
_entity_poly.pdbx_strand_id
1 'polypeptide(L)'
;MVSAEYKRIPVDLNSDVDPITAITAKECFTSNCYLDGWERVEKDLNKGVIVGMSVYLFFKREKTKDPVTDVVVILNDQTTPEGYTKVDVNLNSITFRGDSIHLWYKTSNTPSPNNLCFNSSLNAKTATAAVISV
;
A
#
# COMPACT_ATOMS: atom_id res chain seq x y z
N MET A 1 19.74 -4.86 -10.60
CA MET A 1 18.42 -5.47 -10.41
C MET A 1 18.31 -5.87 -8.94
N VAL A 2 17.49 -5.18 -8.15
CA VAL A 2 17.24 -5.61 -6.76
C VAL A 2 15.94 -6.41 -6.79
N SER A 3 16.06 -7.73 -6.72
CA SER A 3 14.91 -8.62 -6.55
C SER A 3 14.31 -8.36 -5.17
N ALA A 4 13.07 -7.88 -5.11
CA ALA A 4 12.33 -7.90 -3.86
C ALA A 4 11.93 -9.36 -3.60
N GLU A 5 12.53 -10.00 -2.60
CA GLU A 5 12.06 -11.29 -2.14
C GLU A 5 10.65 -11.12 -1.54
N TYR A 6 9.64 -11.51 -2.32
CA TYR A 6 8.26 -11.53 -1.89
C TYR A 6 8.05 -12.72 -0.95
N LYS A 7 8.20 -12.47 0.35
CA LYS A 7 7.81 -13.45 1.37
C LYS A 7 6.29 -13.41 1.52
N ARG A 8 5.59 -14.37 0.92
CA ARG A 8 4.20 -14.65 1.32
C ARG A 8 4.22 -14.97 2.80
N ILE A 9 3.58 -14.15 3.63
CA ILE A 9 3.19 -14.58 4.96
C ILE A 9 2.13 -15.66 4.70
N PRO A 10 2.37 -16.94 5.04
CA PRO A 10 1.32 -17.93 4.95
C PRO A 10 0.18 -17.44 5.83
N VAL A 11 -0.98 -17.17 5.21
CA VAL A 11 -2.21 -16.95 5.96
C VAL A 11 -2.46 -18.27 6.68
N ASP A 12 -2.28 -18.30 7.99
CA ASP A 12 -2.73 -19.43 8.78
C ASP A 12 -4.26 -19.45 8.65
N LEU A 13 -4.76 -20.40 7.85
CA LEU A 13 -6.19 -20.57 7.57
C LEU A 13 -6.98 -20.92 8.84
N ASN A 14 -6.30 -21.14 9.99
CA ASN A 14 -6.91 -21.32 11.30
C ASN A 14 -6.88 -20.07 12.20
N SER A 15 -6.41 -18.92 11.70
CA SER A 15 -6.40 -17.68 12.47
C SER A 15 -7.62 -16.81 12.09
N ASP A 16 -8.54 -16.61 13.04
CA ASP A 16 -9.65 -15.62 13.00
C ASP A 16 -9.06 -14.20 13.02
N VAL A 17 -8.31 -13.85 11.97
CA VAL A 17 -7.69 -12.53 11.85
C VAL A 17 -8.72 -11.60 11.25
N ASP A 18 -9.09 -10.58 12.03
CA ASP A 18 -9.98 -9.54 11.57
C ASP A 18 -9.51 -8.94 10.23
N PRO A 19 -10.46 -8.59 9.34
CA PRO A 19 -10.13 -8.07 8.02
C PRO A 19 -9.38 -6.74 8.13
N ILE A 20 -8.50 -6.44 7.18
CA ILE A 20 -7.96 -5.09 7.03
C ILE A 20 -9.10 -4.19 6.56
N THR A 21 -9.32 -3.07 7.22
CA THR A 21 -10.47 -2.18 6.97
C THR A 21 -10.06 -0.74 6.69
N ALA A 22 -8.82 -0.39 6.96
CA ALA A 22 -8.25 0.90 6.62
C ALA A 22 -6.75 0.78 6.34
N ILE A 23 -6.27 1.61 5.42
CA ILE A 23 -4.85 1.77 5.10
C ILE A 23 -4.54 3.26 5.18
N THR A 24 -3.39 3.59 5.76
CA THR A 24 -2.81 4.93 5.72
C THR A 24 -1.29 4.84 5.53
N ALA A 25 -0.64 5.98 5.36
CA ALA A 25 0.81 6.07 5.32
C ALA A 25 1.28 7.20 6.24
N LYS A 26 2.57 7.19 6.56
CA LYS A 26 3.21 8.25 7.32
C LYS A 26 4.65 8.43 6.85
N GLU A 27 5.01 9.69 6.63
CA GLU A 27 6.40 10.11 6.47
C GLU A 27 7.07 10.16 7.84
N CYS A 28 8.26 9.59 7.94
CA CYS A 28 8.95 9.39 9.19
C CYS A 28 10.40 9.84 9.10
N PHE A 29 10.79 10.68 10.06
CA PHE A 29 12.18 11.11 10.25
C PHE A 29 13.07 9.97 10.76
N THR A 30 12.50 9.01 11.49
CA THR A 30 13.19 7.87 12.07
C THR A 30 12.46 6.56 11.74
N SER A 31 13.19 5.44 11.75
CA SER A 31 12.65 4.12 11.39
C SER A 31 11.69 3.53 12.42
N ASN A 32 11.61 4.10 13.62
CA ASN A 32 10.77 3.63 14.74
C ASN A 32 9.47 4.43 14.90
N CYS A 33 9.05 5.17 13.88
CA CYS A 33 7.76 5.85 13.92
C CYS A 33 6.60 4.84 14.02
N TYR A 34 5.57 5.23 14.76
CA TYR A 34 4.33 4.46 14.86
C TYR A 34 3.11 5.38 14.72
N LEU A 35 1.95 4.74 14.58
CA LEU A 35 0.64 5.36 14.66
C LEU A 35 -0.17 4.59 15.69
N ASP A 36 -0.71 5.30 16.69
CA ASP A 36 -1.42 4.69 17.79
C ASP A 36 -2.68 3.95 17.30
N GLY A 37 -2.83 2.69 17.72
CA GLY A 37 -3.90 1.82 17.26
C GLY A 37 -3.82 1.39 15.79
N TRP A 38 -2.64 1.47 15.15
CA TRP A 38 -2.40 0.95 13.81
C TRP A 38 -1.26 -0.07 13.79
N GLU A 39 -1.42 -1.13 12.99
CA GLU A 39 -0.35 -2.06 12.66
C GLU A 39 0.52 -1.46 11.56
N ARG A 40 1.85 -1.63 11.67
CA ARG A 40 2.82 -1.07 10.73
C ARG A 40 3.37 -2.13 9.80
N VAL A 41 3.53 -1.79 8.52
CA VAL A 41 4.36 -2.56 7.59
C VAL A 41 5.82 -2.18 7.78
N GLU A 42 6.68 -3.13 8.12
CA GLU A 42 8.10 -2.90 8.43
C GLU A 42 8.93 -2.37 7.25
N LYS A 43 8.43 -2.50 6.02
CA LYS A 43 9.13 -2.08 4.82
C LYS A 43 9.02 -0.57 4.61
N ASP A 44 10.16 0.10 4.61
CA ASP A 44 10.28 1.49 4.14
C ASP A 44 10.10 1.54 2.62
N LEU A 45 9.09 2.27 2.17
CA LEU A 45 8.77 2.46 0.75
C LEU A 45 9.81 3.32 0.02
N ASN A 46 10.52 4.18 0.76
CA ASN A 46 11.60 5.03 0.23
C ASN A 46 12.99 4.43 0.52
N LYS A 47 13.07 3.13 0.80
CA LYS A 47 14.36 2.50 1.10
C LYS A 47 15.33 2.65 -0.07
N GLY A 48 16.48 3.27 0.18
CA GLY A 48 17.53 3.49 -0.82
C GLY A 48 17.57 4.92 -1.36
N VAL A 49 16.61 5.77 -0.99
CA VAL A 49 16.68 7.21 -1.19
C VAL A 49 17.78 7.80 -0.30
N ILE A 50 18.68 8.60 -0.88
CA ILE A 50 19.83 9.21 -0.17
C ILE A 50 19.38 10.41 0.68
N VAL A 51 18.41 11.18 0.17
CA VAL A 51 17.87 12.37 0.84
C VAL A 51 16.34 12.34 0.76
N GLY A 52 15.68 12.20 1.91
CA GLY A 52 14.22 12.13 1.99
C GLY A 52 13.76 11.50 3.30
N MET A 53 12.43 11.52 3.51
CA MET A 53 11.82 10.83 4.65
C MET A 53 11.59 9.37 4.30
N SER A 54 11.72 8.48 5.30
CA SER A 54 11.18 7.12 5.17
C SER A 54 9.66 7.20 5.11
N VAL A 55 9.04 6.31 4.36
CA VAL A 55 7.57 6.24 4.28
C VAL A 55 7.14 4.83 4.61
N TYR A 56 6.23 4.72 5.58
CA TYR A 56 5.68 3.43 6.03
C TYR A 56 4.17 3.40 5.84
N LEU A 57 3.65 2.24 5.46
CA LEU A 57 2.23 1.94 5.46
C LEU A 57 1.79 1.47 6.85
N PHE A 58 0.56 1.82 7.19
CA PHE A 58 -0.12 1.42 8.41
C PHE A 58 -1.51 0.91 8.05
N PHE A 59 -2.00 -0.09 8.77
CA PHE A 59 -3.35 -0.62 8.56
C PHE A 59 -4.08 -0.91 9.87
N LYS A 60 -5.41 -0.96 9.80
CA LYS A 60 -6.30 -1.39 10.90
C LYS A 60 -7.01 -2.66 10.54
N ARG A 61 -7.31 -3.46 11.56
CA ARG A 61 -8.17 -4.63 11.46
C ARG A 61 -9.37 -4.48 12.37
N GLU A 62 -10.57 -4.66 11.81
CA GLU A 62 -11.81 -4.48 12.56
C GLU A 62 -12.89 -5.45 12.04
N LYS A 63 -13.36 -6.36 12.89
CA LYS A 63 -14.39 -7.36 12.53
C LYS A 63 -15.68 -6.79 11.94
N THR A 64 -16.05 -5.58 12.35
CA THR A 64 -17.36 -4.98 12.09
C THR A 64 -17.38 -4.00 10.91
N LYS A 65 -16.24 -3.80 10.23
CA LYS A 65 -16.13 -2.88 9.10
C LYS A 65 -15.90 -3.62 7.79
N ASP A 66 -16.26 -2.96 6.71
CA ASP A 66 -16.06 -3.48 5.37
C ASP A 66 -14.57 -3.72 5.10
N PRO A 67 -14.19 -4.92 4.64
CA PRO A 67 -12.80 -5.22 4.33
C PRO A 67 -12.32 -4.36 3.16
N VAL A 68 -11.03 -4.05 3.15
CA VAL A 68 -10.33 -3.55 1.97
C VAL A 68 -10.35 -4.64 0.91
N THR A 69 -11.00 -4.37 -0.23
CA THR A 69 -11.21 -5.31 -1.34
C THR A 69 -10.40 -4.95 -2.59
N ASP A 70 -9.80 -3.77 -2.65
CA ASP A 70 -8.89 -3.39 -3.72
C ASP A 70 -7.90 -2.31 -3.27
N VAL A 71 -6.70 -2.30 -3.85
CA VAL A 71 -5.65 -1.30 -3.63
C VAL A 71 -5.02 -0.95 -4.97
N VAL A 72 -4.96 0.34 -5.28
CA VAL A 72 -4.28 0.84 -6.48
C VAL A 72 -3.29 1.93 -6.13
N VAL A 73 -2.25 2.06 -6.95
CA VAL A 73 -1.25 3.12 -6.87
C VAL A 73 -1.39 4.00 -8.10
N ILE A 74 -1.49 5.30 -7.89
CA ILE A 74 -1.76 6.29 -8.92
C ILE A 74 -0.60 7.29 -8.93
N LEU A 75 -0.08 7.54 -10.13
CA LEU A 75 0.99 8.49 -10.37
C LEU A 75 0.39 9.81 -10.85
N ASN A 76 0.85 10.92 -10.25
CA ASN A 76 0.45 12.28 -10.56
C ASN A 76 -1.08 12.48 -10.57
N ASP A 77 -1.59 13.02 -11.67
CA ASP A 77 -2.97 13.41 -11.95
C ASP A 77 -3.72 12.35 -12.79
N GLN A 78 -3.20 11.12 -12.84
CA GLN A 78 -3.91 10.00 -13.44
C GLN A 78 -5.33 9.88 -12.87
N THR A 79 -6.27 9.47 -13.72
CA THR A 79 -7.70 9.41 -13.39
C THR A 79 -7.95 8.61 -12.11
N THR A 80 -8.59 9.26 -11.14
CA THR A 80 -8.93 8.65 -9.87
C THR A 80 -10.09 7.67 -10.05
N PRO A 81 -10.00 6.44 -9.52
CA PRO A 81 -11.09 5.49 -9.61
C PRO A 81 -12.23 5.87 -8.68
N GLU A 82 -13.46 5.75 -9.18
CA GLU A 82 -14.66 6.02 -8.40
C GLU A 82 -14.82 5.02 -7.25
N GLY A 83 -15.24 5.52 -6.08
CA GLY A 83 -15.49 4.69 -4.90
C GLY A 83 -14.23 4.22 -4.17
N TYR A 84 -13.07 4.82 -4.44
CA TYR A 84 -11.84 4.60 -3.70
C TYR A 84 -11.57 5.74 -2.72
N THR A 85 -10.91 5.40 -1.62
CA THR A 85 -10.38 6.34 -0.62
C THR A 85 -8.90 6.60 -0.92
N LYS A 86 -8.52 7.87 -1.04
CA LYS A 86 -7.12 8.31 -1.18
C LYS A 86 -6.42 8.23 0.18
N VAL A 87 -5.23 7.66 0.20
CA VAL A 87 -4.26 7.90 1.28
C VAL A 87 -3.54 9.21 0.98
N ASP A 88 -3.82 10.24 1.78
CA ASP A 88 -3.32 11.60 1.54
C ASP A 88 -1.88 11.81 2.04
N VAL A 89 -0.99 10.96 1.53
CA VAL A 89 0.45 11.03 1.74
C VAL A 89 1.14 10.68 0.42
N ASN A 90 2.07 11.52 -0.01
CA ASN A 90 2.91 11.21 -1.17
C ASN A 90 3.89 10.10 -0.79
N LEU A 91 3.72 8.93 -1.39
CA LEU A 91 4.59 7.77 -1.16
C LEU A 91 5.99 7.98 -1.72
N ASN A 92 6.16 8.91 -2.67
CA ASN A 92 7.44 9.33 -3.22
C ASN A 92 7.91 10.64 -2.56
N SER A 93 8.04 10.64 -1.24
CA SER A 93 8.51 11.80 -0.46
C SER A 93 10.03 12.02 -0.58
N ILE A 94 10.49 12.21 -1.81
CA ILE A 94 11.84 12.64 -2.13
C ILE A 94 11.83 14.16 -2.37
N THR A 95 12.89 14.86 -1.93
CA THR A 95 12.96 16.33 -1.91
C THR A 95 12.50 17.01 -3.20
N PHE A 96 11.55 17.94 -3.10
CA PHE A 96 11.08 19.00 -4.04
C PHE A 96 10.90 18.68 -5.54
N ARG A 97 11.18 17.46 -6.00
CA ARG A 97 11.16 17.05 -7.40
C ARG A 97 10.74 15.58 -7.47
N GLY A 98 9.78 15.29 -8.33
CA GLY A 98 9.35 13.92 -8.60
C GLY A 98 7.84 13.82 -8.77
N ASP A 99 7.43 12.70 -9.36
CA ASP A 99 6.02 12.39 -9.51
C ASP A 99 5.39 12.17 -8.12
N SER A 100 4.16 12.66 -7.96
CA SER A 100 3.36 12.37 -6.78
C SER A 100 2.81 10.96 -6.90
N ILE A 101 3.12 10.09 -5.93
CA ILE A 101 2.61 8.72 -5.91
C ILE A 101 1.64 8.59 -4.75
N HIS A 102 0.40 8.25 -5.04
CA HIS A 102 -0.62 8.06 -4.00
C HIS A 102 -1.22 6.66 -4.07
N LEU A 103 -1.43 6.06 -2.89
CA LEU A 103 -2.21 4.85 -2.74
C LEU A 103 -3.69 5.21 -2.60
N TRP A 104 -4.53 4.40 -3.21
CA TRP A 104 -5.97 4.44 -3.07
C TRP A 104 -6.47 3.04 -2.73
N TYR A 105 -7.49 2.94 -1.89
CA TYR A 105 -8.08 1.65 -1.54
C TYR A 105 -9.60 1.71 -1.57
N LYS A 106 -10.23 0.57 -1.85
CA LYS A 106 -11.68 0.40 -1.82
C LYS A 106 -12.06 -0.60 -0.75
N THR A 107 -13.12 -0.30 -0.01
CA THR A 107 -13.74 -1.23 0.92
C THR A 107 -15.07 -1.72 0.38
N SER A 108 -15.42 -2.98 0.66
CA SER A 108 -16.72 -3.52 0.27
C SER A 108 -17.11 -4.73 1.13
N ASN A 109 -18.36 -4.77 1.57
CA ASN A 109 -18.96 -5.95 2.20
C ASN A 109 -19.40 -7.02 1.20
N THR A 110 -19.32 -6.78 -0.11
CA THR A 110 -19.59 -7.81 -1.11
C THR A 110 -18.45 -8.82 -1.04
N PRO A 111 -18.72 -10.12 -0.82
CA PRO A 111 -17.70 -11.15 -0.93
C PRO A 111 -17.09 -11.02 -2.33
N SER A 112 -15.80 -10.70 -2.40
CA SER A 112 -15.05 -10.83 -3.64
C SER A 112 -15.31 -12.26 -4.14
N PRO A 113 -15.89 -12.45 -5.35
CA PRO A 113 -16.08 -13.80 -5.90
C PRO A 113 -14.76 -14.57 -6.00
N ASN A 114 -13.63 -13.86 -5.96
CA ASN A 114 -12.30 -14.37 -6.17
C ASN A 114 -11.31 -13.71 -5.20
N ASN A 115 -11.09 -14.33 -4.03
CA ASN A 115 -9.85 -14.14 -3.25
C ASN A 115 -8.57 -14.47 -4.06
N LEU A 116 -8.72 -14.94 -5.30
CA LEU A 116 -7.67 -15.11 -6.30
C LEU A 116 -7.30 -13.80 -7.02
N CYS A 117 -8.22 -12.82 -7.14
CA CYS A 117 -7.99 -11.59 -7.90
C CYS A 117 -7.18 -10.53 -7.15
N PHE A 118 -7.23 -10.51 -5.82
CA PHE A 118 -6.41 -9.59 -5.03
C PHE A 118 -4.92 -9.96 -5.13
N ASN A 119 -4.64 -11.26 -5.12
CA ASN A 119 -3.31 -11.77 -5.39
C ASN A 119 -2.96 -11.56 -6.87
N SER A 120 -3.87 -11.77 -7.80
CA SER A 120 -3.56 -11.58 -9.22
C SER A 120 -3.47 -10.12 -9.65
N SER A 121 -4.09 -9.11 -9.04
CA SER A 121 -3.91 -7.70 -9.45
C SER A 121 -2.57 -7.12 -8.98
N LEU A 122 -2.07 -7.56 -7.81
CA LEU A 122 -0.68 -7.35 -7.37
C LEU A 122 0.34 -8.21 -8.14
N ASN A 123 -0.05 -9.40 -8.62
CA ASN A 123 0.83 -10.30 -9.38
C ASN A 123 0.72 -10.17 -10.92
N ALA A 124 -0.30 -9.50 -11.47
CA ALA A 124 -0.67 -9.48 -12.89
C ALA A 124 -0.96 -8.09 -13.45
N LYS A 125 -0.83 -7.00 -12.68
CA LYS A 125 -0.38 -5.75 -13.29
C LYS A 125 1.13 -5.85 -13.47
N THR A 126 1.47 -6.35 -14.65
CA THR A 126 2.55 -5.85 -15.49
C THR A 126 3.13 -4.58 -14.89
N ALA A 127 4.27 -4.73 -14.19
CA ALA A 127 5.25 -3.67 -14.16
C ALA A 127 5.71 -3.51 -15.61
N THR A 128 4.90 -2.84 -16.43
CA THR A 128 5.46 -1.93 -17.40
C THR A 128 6.11 -0.87 -16.52
N ALA A 129 7.32 -1.19 -16.08
CA ALA A 129 8.32 -0.18 -15.86
C ALA A 129 8.24 0.69 -17.11
N ALA A 130 7.70 1.90 -16.94
CA ALA A 130 8.37 3.01 -17.57
C ALA A 130 9.81 2.91 -17.06
N VAL A 131 10.64 2.23 -17.84
CA VAL A 131 12.07 2.44 -17.84
C VAL A 131 12.20 3.90 -18.21
N ILE A 132 12.19 4.79 -17.21
CA ILE A 132 12.77 6.10 -17.37
C ILE A 132 14.26 5.83 -17.36
N SER A 133 14.77 5.59 -18.55
CA SER A 133 16.18 5.67 -18.87
C SER A 133 16.69 7.05 -18.43
N VAL A 134 17.76 7.05 -17.65
CA VAL A 134 18.77 8.11 -17.72
C VAL A 134 19.99 7.48 -18.36
#